data_AF-A0A8T5TAX4-F1
#
_entry.id   AF-A0A8T5TAX4-F1
#
_cell.length_a   1.000
_cell.length_b   1.000
_cell.length_c   1.000
_cell.angle_alpha   90.00
_cell.angle_beta   90.00
_cell.angle_gamma   90.00
#
_symmetry.space_group_name_H-M   'P 1'
#
loop_
_entity.id
_entity.type
_entity.pdbx_description
1 polymer ?
#
loop_
_entity_poly.entity_id
_entity_poly.type
_entity_poly.pdbx_seq_one_letter_code
_entity_poly.pdbx_strand_id
1 'polypeptide(L)'
;MSEENKYIKVNELSPNVRDINLLAKIVTLGDIREVSNRNTGEEHKVMDVLIADDTAKVLYSAWNEQIDTIKEGETYQFLNAKTILFRGHIRLSLGRNGTIEETKEKIDETNDELDMSEKEHEYERRGFRGGGGQNRRPRSDRY
;
A
#
# COMPACT_ATOMS: atom_id res chain seq x y z
N MET A 1 22.71 -5.30 21.92
CA MET A 1 21.73 -4.20 21.82
C MET A 1 20.55 -4.80 21.10
N SER A 2 19.51 -5.16 21.83
CA SER A 2 18.28 -5.69 21.25
C SER A 2 17.62 -4.51 20.54
N GLU A 3 17.66 -4.49 19.20
CA GLU A 3 16.83 -3.56 18.45
C GLU A 3 15.39 -3.93 18.78
N GLU A 4 14.73 -3.05 19.53
CA GLU A 4 13.30 -3.16 19.81
C GLU A 4 12.60 -2.96 18.46
N ASN A 5 12.18 -4.05 17.83
CA ASN A 5 11.40 -3.96 16.59
C ASN A 5 10.11 -3.20 16.93
N LYS A 6 10.07 -1.92 16.58
CA LYS A 6 8.91 -1.07 16.81
C LYS A 6 7.82 -1.49 15.84
N TYR A 7 6.84 -2.24 16.34
CA TYR A 7 5.62 -2.53 15.61
C TYR A 7 4.70 -1.31 15.67
N ILE A 8 4.15 -0.92 14.52
CA ILE A 8 3.11 0.11 14.45
C ILE A 8 1.77 -0.54 14.15
N LYS A 9 0.71 0.12 14.60
CA LYS A 9 -0.67 -0.33 14.41
C LYS A 9 -1.22 0.10 13.05
N VAL A 10 -2.23 -0.62 12.58
CA VAL A 10 -2.83 -0.37 11.24
C VAL A 10 -3.49 1.01 11.18
N ASN A 11 -4.10 1.47 12.27
CA ASN A 11 -4.72 2.80 12.34
C ASN A 11 -3.72 3.97 12.26
N GLU A 12 -2.44 3.74 12.57
CA GLU A 12 -1.37 4.75 12.54
C GLU A 12 -0.71 4.84 11.15
N LEU A 13 -1.12 3.99 10.21
CA LEU A 13 -0.58 3.99 8.86
C LEU A 13 -0.88 5.32 8.15
N SER A 14 0.18 6.00 7.75
CA SER A 14 0.15 7.19 6.91
C SER A 14 0.58 6.86 5.49
N PRO A 15 0.16 7.63 4.47
CA PRO A 15 0.58 7.38 3.09
C PRO A 15 2.08 7.61 2.89
N ASN A 16 2.71 6.81 2.01
CA ASN A 16 4.11 6.94 1.59
C ASN A 16 5.18 6.74 2.69
N VAL A 17 4.85 6.01 3.76
CA VAL A 17 5.78 5.63 4.83
C VAL A 17 6.49 4.33 4.47
N ARG A 18 7.73 4.16 4.92
CA ARG A 18 8.59 2.99 4.66
C ARG A 18 9.17 2.47 5.96
N ASP A 19 9.81 1.30 5.89
CA ASP A 19 10.51 0.66 7.00
C ASP A 19 9.58 0.42 8.20
N ILE A 20 8.38 -0.06 7.86
CA ILE A 20 7.29 -0.33 8.79
C ILE A 20 7.32 -1.80 9.19
N ASN A 21 7.25 -2.06 10.48
CA ASN A 21 6.96 -3.39 11.01
C ASN A 21 5.56 -3.40 11.60
N LEU A 22 4.73 -4.38 11.26
CA LEU A 22 3.38 -4.52 11.82
C LEU A 22 2.95 -5.98 11.88
N LEU A 23 2.02 -6.27 12.80
CA LEU A 23 1.34 -7.54 12.92
C LEU A 23 -0.08 -7.38 12.40
N ALA A 24 -0.51 -8.27 11.50
CA ALA A 24 -1.88 -8.25 11.02
C ALA A 24 -2.37 -9.65 10.64
N LYS A 25 -3.66 -9.87 10.85
CA LYS A 25 -4.38 -11.07 10.42
C LYS A 25 -4.91 -10.89 9.01
N ILE A 26 -4.86 -11.97 8.25
CA ILE A 26 -5.46 -12.01 6.92
C ILE A 26 -6.95 -12.30 7.09
N VAL A 27 -7.78 -11.34 6.67
CA VAL A 27 -9.23 -11.43 6.75
C VAL A 27 -9.81 -12.02 5.47
N THR A 28 -9.32 -11.58 4.31
CA THR A 28 -9.84 -12.04 3.01
C THR A 28 -8.75 -12.02 1.96
N LEU A 29 -8.66 -13.09 1.18
CA LEU A 29 -7.82 -13.17 -0.01
C LEU A 29 -8.65 -12.72 -1.22
N GLY A 30 -8.15 -11.75 -1.99
CA GLY A 30 -8.77 -11.34 -3.25
C GLY A 30 -8.33 -12.17 -4.44
N ASP A 31 -8.68 -11.73 -5.65
CA ASP A 31 -8.31 -12.43 -6.87
C ASP A 31 -6.85 -12.17 -7.27
N ILE A 32 -6.18 -13.23 -7.72
CA ILE A 32 -4.84 -13.15 -8.32
C ILE A 32 -4.97 -12.53 -9.71
N ARG A 33 -4.19 -11.47 -9.96
CA ARG A 33 -4.10 -10.80 -11.25
C ARG A 33 -2.69 -10.88 -11.78
N GLU A 34 -2.55 -11.08 -13.08
CA GLU A 34 -1.27 -11.07 -13.77
C GLU A 34 -1.00 -9.67 -14.31
N VAL A 35 0.17 -9.13 -13.97
CA VAL A 35 0.67 -7.84 -14.41
C VAL A 35 2.00 -8.04 -15.11
N SER A 36 2.09 -7.60 -16.36
CA SER A 36 3.33 -7.65 -17.11
C SER A 36 4.13 -6.36 -16.95
N ASN A 37 5.43 -6.50 -16.74
CA ASN A 37 6.35 -5.39 -16.76
C ASN A 37 6.47 -4.88 -18.19
N ARG A 38 6.05 -3.62 -18.43
CA ARG A 38 6.04 -3.02 -19.76
C ARG A 38 7.43 -2.96 -20.42
N ASN A 39 8.50 -2.93 -19.63
CA ASN A 39 9.87 -2.77 -20.13
C ASN A 39 10.60 -4.10 -20.34
N THR A 40 10.38 -5.08 -19.47
CA THR A 40 11.08 -6.38 -19.51
C THR A 40 10.22 -7.50 -20.09
N GLY A 41 8.89 -7.32 -20.17
CA GLY A 41 7.95 -8.36 -20.56
C GLY A 41 7.71 -9.42 -19.48
N GLU A 42 8.36 -9.30 -18.32
CA GLU A 42 8.21 -10.26 -17.23
C GLU A 42 6.80 -10.19 -16.65
N GLU A 43 6.20 -11.36 -16.47
CA GLU A 43 4.89 -11.51 -15.84
C GLU A 43 5.06 -11.64 -14.33
N HIS A 44 4.27 -10.85 -13.59
CA HIS A 44 4.19 -10.92 -12.15
C HIS A 44 2.75 -11.16 -11.73
N LYS A 45 2.58 -11.88 -10.63
CA LYS A 45 1.26 -12.07 -10.01
C LYS A 45 1.10 -11.08 -8.87
N VAL A 46 -0.05 -10.45 -8.80
CA VAL A 46 -0.43 -9.56 -7.71
C VAL A 46 -1.82 -9.92 -7.19
N MET A 47 -1.94 -10.04 -5.88
CA MET A 47 -3.20 -10.31 -5.20
C MET A 47 -3.46 -9.22 -4.17
N ASP A 48 -4.70 -8.72 -4.15
CA ASP A 48 -5.14 -7.78 -3.14
C ASP A 48 -5.70 -8.55 -1.96
N VAL A 49 -5.19 -8.28 -0.77
CA VAL A 49 -5.47 -9.04 0.45
C VAL A 49 -5.95 -8.06 1.50
N LEU A 50 -7.11 -8.34 2.09
CA LEU A 50 -7.60 -7.56 3.22
C LEU A 50 -6.92 -8.09 4.49
N ILE A 51 -6.17 -7.22 5.15
CA ILE A 51 -5.53 -7.51 6.43
C ILE A 51 -6.11 -6.60 7.51
N ALA A 52 -6.19 -7.09 8.73
CA ALA A 52 -6.70 -6.33 9.86
C ALA A 52 -5.92 -6.63 11.14
N ASP A 53 -5.89 -5.64 12.02
CA ASP A 53 -5.44 -5.77 13.40
C ASP A 53 -6.61 -5.35 14.33
N ASP A 54 -6.36 -5.35 15.63
CA ASP A 54 -7.26 -4.83 16.67
C ASP A 54 -7.70 -3.37 16.47
N THR A 55 -6.96 -2.61 15.67
CA THR A 55 -7.16 -1.16 15.50
C THR A 55 -7.89 -0.78 14.22
N ALA A 56 -7.60 -1.44 13.10
CA ALA A 56 -8.16 -1.11 11.78
C ALA A 56 -7.83 -2.21 10.76
N LYS A 57 -8.46 -2.12 9.58
CA LYS A 57 -8.16 -2.92 8.40
C LYS A 57 -7.54 -2.10 7.27
N VAL A 58 -6.73 -2.74 6.44
CA VAL A 58 -6.06 -2.13 5.27
C VAL A 58 -5.86 -3.17 4.18
N LEU A 59 -5.80 -2.73 2.93
CA LEU A 59 -5.44 -3.58 1.81
C LEU A 59 -3.92 -3.74 1.70
N TYR A 60 -3.46 -4.98 1.62
CA TYR A 60 -2.11 -5.39 1.31
C TYR A 60 -2.03 -5.93 -0.13
N SER A 61 -0.99 -5.57 -0.87
CA SER A 61 -0.71 -6.17 -2.19
C SER A 61 0.41 -7.20 -2.07
N ALA A 62 0.04 -8.48 -2.17
CA ALA A 62 0.94 -9.62 -2.21
C ALA A 62 1.45 -9.86 -3.65
N TRP A 63 2.75 -10.12 -3.79
CA TRP A 63 3.39 -10.31 -5.09
C TRP A 63 4.06 -11.68 -5.23
N ASN A 64 3.86 -12.33 -6.39
CA ASN A 64 4.52 -13.58 -6.77
C ASN A 64 4.44 -14.63 -5.64
N GLU A 65 5.58 -15.12 -5.16
CA GLU A 65 5.69 -16.14 -4.11
C GLU A 65 5.03 -15.74 -2.77
N GLN A 66 4.86 -14.43 -2.50
CA GLN A 66 4.16 -13.96 -1.31
C GLN A 66 2.68 -14.38 -1.30
N ILE A 67 2.10 -14.65 -2.47
CA ILE A 67 0.72 -15.12 -2.60
C ILE A 67 0.60 -16.56 -2.08
N ASP A 68 1.63 -17.37 -2.26
CA ASP A 68 1.64 -18.78 -1.85
C ASP A 68 1.95 -18.96 -0.35
N THR A 69 2.54 -17.95 0.30
CA THR A 69 2.87 -17.99 1.74
C THR A 69 1.71 -17.59 2.65
N ILE A 70 0.74 -16.85 2.11
CA ILE A 70 -0.37 -16.29 2.88
C ILE A 70 -1.59 -17.20 2.89
N LYS A 71 -2.26 -17.24 4.04
CA LYS A 71 -3.49 -17.99 4.26
C LYS A 71 -4.52 -17.14 4.96
N GLU A 72 -5.76 -17.26 4.53
CA GLU A 72 -6.91 -16.62 5.17
C GLU A 72 -7.07 -17.11 6.62
N GLY A 73 -7.34 -16.18 7.53
CA GLY A 73 -7.54 -16.45 8.95
C GLY A 73 -6.27 -16.53 9.80
N GLU A 74 -5.07 -16.54 9.19
CA GLU A 74 -3.80 -16.60 9.92
C GLU A 74 -3.19 -15.20 10.14
N THR A 75 -2.34 -15.11 11.17
CA THR A 75 -1.64 -13.87 11.55
C THR A 75 -0.18 -13.91 11.10
N TYR A 76 0.25 -12.82 10.48
CA TYR A 76 1.59 -12.68 9.96
C TYR A 76 2.24 -11.38 10.47
N GLN A 77 3.55 -11.43 10.62
CA GLN A 77 4.37 -10.25 10.81
C GLN A 77 4.89 -9.76 9.46
N PHE A 78 4.68 -8.48 9.20
CA PHE A 78 5.18 -7.78 8.03
C PHE A 78 6.38 -6.96 8.48
N LEU A 79 7.56 -7.24 7.91
CA LEU A 79 8.81 -6.59 8.23
C LEU A 79 9.27 -5.72 7.06
N ASN A 80 9.79 -4.52 7.35
CA ASN A 80 10.23 -3.54 6.36
C ASN A 80 9.17 -3.28 5.26
N ALA A 81 7.91 -3.22 5.67
CA ALA A 81 6.79 -2.89 4.81
C ALA A 81 6.80 -1.39 4.47
N LYS A 82 6.03 -1.04 3.44
CA LYS A 82 5.79 0.35 3.04
C LYS A 82 4.33 0.56 2.74
N THR A 83 3.84 1.77 2.97
CA THR A 83 2.54 2.23 2.51
C THR A 83 2.70 3.00 1.21
N ILE A 84 1.84 2.72 0.25
CA ILE A 84 1.75 3.42 -1.03
C ILE A 84 0.36 4.01 -1.19
N LEU A 85 0.26 5.09 -1.95
CA LEU A 85 -1.03 5.58 -2.44
C LEU A 85 -1.34 4.94 -3.78
N PHE A 86 -2.38 4.13 -3.83
CA PHE A 86 -2.91 3.55 -5.05
C PHE A 86 -4.32 4.10 -5.30
N ARG A 87 -4.47 4.89 -6.38
CA ARG A 87 -5.75 5.55 -6.73
C ARG A 87 -6.34 6.43 -5.62
N GLY A 88 -5.49 7.04 -4.79
CA GLY A 88 -5.93 7.88 -3.67
C GLY A 88 -6.13 7.12 -2.35
N HIS A 89 -5.95 5.80 -2.34
CA HIS A 89 -6.15 4.95 -1.17
C HIS A 89 -4.83 4.40 -0.63
N ILE A 90 -4.70 4.29 0.69
CA ILE A 90 -3.51 3.68 1.31
C ILE A 90 -3.52 2.18 1.04
N ARG A 91 -2.35 1.68 0.63
CA ARG A 91 -2.10 0.26 0.43
C ARG A 91 -0.79 -0.16 1.03
N LEU A 92 -0.78 -1.29 1.73
CA LEU A 92 0.45 -1.90 2.21
C LEU A 92 1.13 -2.69 1.08
N SER A 93 2.45 -2.59 0.98
CA SER A 93 3.26 -3.34 0.03
C SER A 93 4.59 -3.70 0.67
N LEU A 94 5.13 -4.87 0.35
CA LEU A 94 6.48 -5.25 0.74
C LEU A 94 7.46 -4.81 -0.34
N GLY A 95 8.52 -4.11 0.07
CA GLY A 95 9.61 -3.71 -0.82
C GLY A 95 10.58 -4.86 -1.10
N ARG A 96 11.69 -4.56 -1.78
CA ARG A 96 12.78 -5.52 -2.05
C ARG A 96 13.36 -6.15 -0.77
N ASN A 97 13.31 -5.42 0.35
CA ASN A 97 13.81 -5.82 1.65
C ASN A 97 12.67 -6.19 2.62
N GLY A 98 11.42 -6.21 2.13
CA GLY A 98 10.25 -6.51 2.93
C GLY A 98 9.98 -8.01 2.96
N THR A 99 9.70 -8.53 4.14
CA THR A 99 9.45 -9.96 4.37
C THR A 99 8.13 -10.13 5.11
N ILE A 100 7.42 -11.22 4.82
CA ILE A 100 6.25 -11.67 5.58
C ILE A 100 6.61 -12.99 6.25
N GLU A 101 6.34 -13.10 7.54
CA GLU A 101 6.62 -14.30 8.31
C GLU A 101 5.41 -14.67 9.17
N GLU A 102 5.16 -15.97 9.33
CA GLU A 102 4.11 -16.47 10.22
C GLU A 102 4.54 -16.25 11.67
N THR A 103 3.63 -15.75 12.50
CA THR A 103 3.87 -15.55 13.92
C THR A 103 3.00 -16.49 14.76
N LYS A 104 3.47 -16.78 15.97
CA LYS A 104 2.67 -17.50 16.98
C LYS A 104 1.67 -16.56 17.67
N GLU A 105 1.89 -15.26 17.58
CA GLU A 105 1.00 -14.24 18.13
C GLU A 105 -0.20 -14.09 17.18
N LYS A 106 -1.32 -14.71 17.55
CA LYS A 106 -2.57 -14.61 16.81
C LYS A 106 -3.35 -13.39 17.27
N ILE A 107 -3.90 -12.65 16.32
CA ILE A 107 -4.85 -11.56 16.59
C ILE A 107 -6.25 -12.17 16.56
N ASP A 108 -6.85 -12.34 17.73
CA ASP A 108 -8.20 -12.90 17.86
C ASP A 108 -9.29 -11.87 17.55
N GLU A 109 -9.08 -10.60 17.92
CA GLU A 109 -10.02 -9.50 17.70
C GLU A 109 -9.50 -8.57 16.60
N THR A 110 -10.26 -8.44 15.52
CA THR A 110 -9.98 -7.49 14.42
C THR A 110 -11.04 -6.39 14.42
N ASN A 111 -10.62 -5.15 14.17
CA ASN A 111 -11.56 -4.04 14.01
C ASN A 111 -11.99 -3.92 12.53
N ASP A 112 -13.18 -4.41 12.24
CA ASP A 112 -13.78 -4.37 10.90
C ASP A 112 -14.44 -3.03 10.56
N GLU A 113 -14.60 -2.12 11.53
CA GLU A 113 -15.30 -0.85 11.35
C GLU A 113 -14.42 0.23 10.73
N LEU A 114 -13.11 0.20 10.98
CA LEU A 114 -12.17 1.21 10.50
C LEU A 114 -11.34 0.70 9.32
N ASP A 115 -11.74 1.04 8.10
CA ASP A 115 -10.98 0.79 6.88
C ASP A 115 -10.04 1.96 6.54
N MET A 116 -8.74 1.76 6.71
CA MET A 116 -7.71 2.74 6.36
C MET A 116 -7.46 2.81 4.85
N SER A 117 -7.85 1.79 4.09
CA SER A 117 -7.74 1.80 2.63
C SER A 117 -8.93 2.52 1.97
N GLU A 118 -10.11 2.61 2.60
CA GLU A 118 -11.22 3.39 2.03
C GLU A 118 -11.05 4.90 2.20
N LYS A 119 -10.19 5.36 3.11
CA LYS A 119 -9.91 6.78 3.29
C LYS A 119 -9.25 7.34 2.01
N GLU A 120 -9.96 8.25 1.35
CA GLU A 120 -9.40 9.02 0.24
C GLU A 120 -8.37 10.02 0.81
N HIS A 121 -7.14 9.85 0.37
CA HIS A 121 -6.07 10.82 0.59
C HIS A 121 -5.87 11.59 -0.70
N GLU A 122 -6.08 12.90 -0.63
CA GLU A 122 -5.71 13.80 -1.71
C GLU A 122 -4.20 13.67 -1.92
N TYR A 123 -3.77 13.30 -3.13
CA TYR A 123 -2.38 13.53 -3.50
C TYR A 123 -2.18 15.02 -3.30
N GLU A 124 -1.28 15.42 -2.39
CA GLU A 124 -0.78 16.79 -2.37
C GLU A 124 -0.17 17.03 -3.75
N ARG A 125 -0.99 17.59 -4.65
CA ARG A 125 -0.52 18.13 -5.90
C ARG A 125 0.35 19.28 -5.45
N ARG A 126 1.66 19.03 -5.30
CA ARG A 126 2.65 20.10 -5.23
C ARG A 126 2.25 21.05 -6.34
N GLY A 127 1.80 22.23 -5.94
CA GLY A 127 1.21 23.18 -6.86
C GLY A 127 2.16 23.37 -8.03
N PHE A 128 1.74 22.91 -9.21
CA PHE A 128 2.32 23.40 -10.44
C PHE A 128 2.02 24.90 -10.45
N ARG A 129 3.00 25.68 -9.99
CA ARG A 129 3.11 27.10 -10.28
C ARG A 129 3.50 27.18 -11.76
N GLY A 130 2.54 26.91 -12.63
CA GLY A 130 2.74 26.71 -14.05
C GLY A 130 1.62 27.36 -14.84
N GLY A 131 1.91 28.54 -15.37
CA GLY A 131 1.42 28.95 -16.69
C GLY A 131 -0.07 29.27 -16.79
N GLY A 132 -0.46 30.42 -16.22
CA GLY A 132 -1.63 31.13 -16.72
C GLY A 132 -1.39 31.59 -18.16
N GLY A 133 -1.75 30.75 -19.12
CA GLY A 133 -1.95 31.18 -20.50
C GLY A 133 -3.15 32.12 -20.56
N GLN A 134 -2.93 33.36 -20.97
CA GLN A 134 -3.98 34.16 -21.59
C GLN A 134 -3.55 34.56 -22.99
N ASN A 135 -4.28 33.96 -23.94
CA ASN A 135 -4.49 34.45 -25.30
C ASN A 135 -4.45 35.98 -25.39
N ARG A 136 -3.76 36.49 -26.42
CA ARG A 136 -4.36 37.35 -27.47
C ARG A 136 -3.29 37.70 -28.51
N ARG A 137 -3.46 37.18 -29.72
CA ARG A 137 -2.97 37.85 -30.94
C ARG A 137 -3.64 39.22 -31.06
N PRO A 138 -2.98 40.19 -31.69
CA PRO A 138 -3.47 40.54 -33.01
C PRO A 138 -2.38 40.64 -34.07
N ARG A 139 -2.80 40.41 -35.32
CA ARG A 139 -2.09 40.71 -36.57
C ARG A 139 -1.96 42.22 -36.78
N SER A 140 -1.18 42.57 -37.81
CA SER A 140 -1.03 43.85 -38.54
C SER A 140 0.16 44.69 -38.06
N ASP A 141 1.03 45.24 -38.89
CA ASP A 141 1.12 45.28 -40.35
C ASP A 141 2.56 45.61 -40.73
N ARG A 142 2.84 45.52 -42.03
CA ARG A 142 4.08 45.93 -42.71
C ARG A 142 4.60 47.32 -42.29
N TYR A 143 5.91 47.52 -42.33
CA TYR A 143 6.63 48.25 -43.39
C TYR A 143 8.12 47.94 -43.34
#